data_AF-A0A9E0BZF2-F1
#
_entry.id   AF-A0A9E0BZF2-F1
#
_cell.length_a   1.000
_cell.length_b   1.000
_cell.length_c   1.000
_cell.angle_alpha   90.00
_cell.angle_beta   90.00
_cell.angle_gamma   90.00
#
_symmetry.space_group_name_H-M   'P 1'
#
loop_
_entity.id
_entity.type
_entity.pdbx_description
1 polymer ?
#
loop_
_entity_poly.entity_id
_entity_poly.type
_entity_poly.pdbx_seq_one_letter_code
_entity_poly.pdbx_strand_id
1 'polypeptide(L)'
;MLCRLVSIIVIYLTISTLYAQETPSNYFDLNHISEIRLKIAEKGWDALLDSLRIYNHGMLVVDATIDGKAYKGVGLKYRGTKSYQTGMKRNPMSIQLNHTDKSVNHEGYTSVKLSSALRDPSMVREVLSYEIARKYMVAPKCNFTRLYINDSYWGLYVNIEPVEEKFLETNFGSHTNLLYKCAPDVGVVKAPASCKQNLYCALVNEPKEECYTPFYDIESSNGTYQPLMELTQLLNKDANNVHKVLDIDRTLWMLAYNNVLVNLSSYTGQNSQNYFLYKDNNGKFVPIIWDLNLSFGSFKNTGKGSDLKLKELQQLDPLLHIQNNNKPLISKLLQIEDYKKVYVAHLRAIVQENFQNNAYEKRAKELQKMIKPHFVADPNKDYSEDDFNKSLTSTIGKVTKIPGIVELMRERTNFLKKSAALVVLPPEVKKVDVMNRKKFETDINSFMITAMVDKKPKKVKICYRYNSTAPFMETWMADDGAHNDKREGDGLYGVVIKPEGSADMLEYYIVAENPAAISYYPSNYMYTPLKTTLAELNK
;
A
#
# COMPACT_ATOMS: atom_id res chain seq x y z
N MET A 1 61.93 -41.08 -54.88
CA MET A 1 62.24 -40.24 -53.70
C MET A 1 61.16 -39.15 -53.65
N LEU A 2 60.01 -39.45 -53.04
CA LEU A 2 58.83 -38.59 -53.02
C LEU A 2 58.92 -37.57 -51.89
N CYS A 3 58.85 -36.28 -52.21
CA CYS A 3 58.82 -35.17 -51.25
C CYS A 3 57.36 -34.94 -50.80
N ARG A 4 57.09 -35.06 -49.49
CA ARG A 4 55.79 -34.80 -48.88
C ARG A 4 55.67 -33.30 -48.55
N LEU A 5 54.69 -32.60 -49.13
CA LEU A 5 54.20 -31.32 -48.62
C LEU A 5 53.17 -31.59 -47.50
N VAL A 6 53.38 -30.97 -46.34
CA VAL A 6 52.44 -30.94 -45.21
C VAL A 6 51.72 -29.60 -45.24
N SER A 7 50.41 -29.61 -45.46
CA SER A 7 49.56 -28.42 -45.32
C SER A 7 49.09 -28.30 -43.87
N ILE A 8 49.45 -27.21 -43.21
CA ILE A 8 48.99 -26.86 -41.85
C ILE A 8 47.69 -26.06 -41.98
N ILE A 9 46.59 -26.60 -41.45
CA ILE A 9 45.31 -25.91 -41.30
C ILE A 9 45.32 -25.19 -39.95
N VAL A 10 45.28 -23.86 -39.97
CA VAL A 10 45.13 -23.01 -38.78
C VAL A 10 43.64 -22.76 -38.55
N ILE A 11 43.08 -23.33 -37.49
CA ILE A 11 41.70 -23.09 -37.03
C ILE A 11 41.73 -21.89 -36.09
N TYR A 12 41.12 -20.77 -36.50
CA TYR A 12 40.87 -19.63 -35.62
C TYR A 12 39.65 -19.94 -34.73
N LEU A 13 39.88 -20.15 -33.44
CA LEU A 13 38.83 -20.20 -32.42
C LEU A 13 38.47 -18.77 -32.02
N THR A 14 37.35 -18.24 -32.51
CA THR A 14 36.78 -16.99 -32.01
C THR A 14 36.03 -17.26 -30.71
N ILE A 15 36.58 -16.80 -29.59
CA ILE A 15 35.88 -16.79 -28.29
C ILE A 15 34.90 -15.62 -28.32
N SER A 16 33.63 -15.90 -28.57
CA SER A 16 32.54 -14.95 -28.37
C SER A 16 32.19 -14.91 -26.88
N THR A 17 32.62 -13.85 -26.19
CA THR A 17 32.13 -13.50 -24.86
C THR A 17 30.64 -13.13 -24.97
N LEU A 18 29.77 -14.06 -24.59
CA LEU A 18 28.37 -13.78 -24.29
C LEU A 18 28.33 -12.85 -23.08
N TYR A 19 28.18 -11.54 -23.33
CA TYR A 19 27.69 -10.64 -22.30
C TYR A 19 26.24 -11.04 -22.01
N ALA A 20 26.00 -11.64 -20.84
CA ALA A 20 24.66 -11.74 -20.31
C ALA A 20 24.12 -10.31 -20.22
N GLN A 21 23.05 -10.03 -20.95
CA GLN A 21 22.31 -8.80 -20.81
C GLN A 21 21.74 -8.81 -19.39
N GLU A 22 22.33 -8.04 -18.46
CA GLU A 22 21.74 -7.84 -17.14
C GLU A 22 20.33 -7.29 -17.36
N THR A 23 19.32 -8.10 -17.06
CA THR A 23 17.95 -7.61 -16.88
C THR A 23 18.06 -6.45 -15.90
N PRO A 24 17.45 -5.28 -16.16
CA PRO A 24 17.47 -4.19 -15.20
C PRO A 24 17.04 -4.73 -13.84
N SER A 25 17.96 -4.72 -12.87
CA SER A 25 17.65 -5.03 -11.48
C SER A 25 16.47 -4.15 -11.07
N ASN A 26 15.47 -4.76 -10.45
CA ASN A 26 14.40 -4.04 -9.77
C ASN A 26 14.66 -4.21 -8.29
N TYR A 27 15.16 -3.16 -7.63
CA TYR A 27 15.59 -3.18 -6.23
C TYR A 27 14.52 -3.70 -5.27
N PHE A 28 13.24 -3.57 -5.62
CA PHE A 28 12.11 -4.08 -4.84
C PHE A 28 11.45 -5.34 -5.44
N ASP A 29 12.15 -6.11 -6.26
CA ASP A 29 11.68 -7.43 -6.70
C ASP A 29 11.50 -8.34 -5.47
N LEU A 30 10.34 -8.97 -5.40
CA LEU A 30 9.94 -9.87 -4.32
C LEU A 30 10.53 -11.28 -4.47
N ASN A 31 11.03 -11.63 -5.65
CA ASN A 31 11.69 -12.91 -5.90
C ASN A 31 13.20 -12.86 -5.65
N HIS A 32 13.72 -11.69 -5.27
CA HIS A 32 15.12 -11.47 -4.96
C HIS A 32 15.28 -11.01 -3.50
N ILE A 33 16.32 -11.52 -2.83
CA ILE A 33 16.70 -11.07 -1.49
C ILE A 33 17.99 -10.28 -1.62
N SER A 34 17.86 -8.95 -1.62
CA SER A 34 18.99 -8.03 -1.74
C SER A 34 19.99 -8.19 -0.60
N GLU A 35 21.20 -7.73 -0.83
CA GLU A 35 22.29 -7.67 0.14
C GLU A 35 22.72 -6.22 0.35
N ILE A 36 22.73 -5.80 1.60
CA ILE A 36 23.30 -4.52 2.02
C ILE A 36 24.47 -4.79 2.95
N ARG A 37 25.63 -4.20 2.64
CA ARG A 37 26.80 -4.19 3.52
C ARG A 37 27.07 -2.78 3.99
N LEU A 38 27.25 -2.60 5.30
CA LEU A 38 27.68 -1.36 5.91
C LEU A 38 29.10 -1.51 6.44
N LYS A 39 29.96 -0.55 6.13
CA LYS A 39 31.30 -0.44 6.70
C LYS A 39 31.34 0.76 7.63
N ILE A 40 31.50 0.48 8.92
CA ILE A 40 31.43 1.45 10.00
C ILE A 40 32.77 1.47 10.73
N ALA A 41 33.49 2.57 10.60
CA ALA A 41 34.82 2.74 11.20
C ALA A 41 34.76 3.02 12.70
N GLU A 42 33.70 3.68 13.16
CA GLU A 42 33.54 4.08 14.56
C GLU A 42 33.36 2.87 15.48
N LYS A 43 34.08 2.84 16.59
CA LYS A 43 33.92 1.81 17.61
C LYS A 43 32.73 2.17 18.51
N GLY A 44 31.92 1.19 18.91
CA GLY A 44 30.70 1.47 19.68
C GLY A 44 29.67 2.28 18.88
N TRP A 45 29.66 2.11 17.55
CA TRP A 45 28.75 2.81 16.65
C TRP A 45 27.28 2.63 17.02
N ASP A 46 26.91 1.49 17.62
CA ASP A 46 25.56 1.16 18.04
C ASP A 46 25.08 2.07 19.17
N ALA A 47 25.92 2.30 20.19
CA ALA A 47 25.66 3.26 21.26
C ALA A 47 25.63 4.71 20.74
N LEU A 48 26.47 5.03 19.75
CA LEU A 48 26.42 6.33 19.09
C LEU A 48 25.10 6.53 18.33
N LEU A 49 24.62 5.51 17.60
CA LEU A 49 23.32 5.56 16.92
C LEU A 49 22.15 5.70 17.91
N ASP A 50 22.22 5.07 19.09
CA ASP A 50 21.23 5.27 20.16
C ASP A 50 21.25 6.73 20.66
N SER A 51 22.44 7.28 20.89
CA SER A 51 22.61 8.69 21.31
C SER A 51 22.05 9.65 20.27
N LEU A 52 22.35 9.43 18.98
CA LEU A 52 21.79 10.22 17.89
C LEU A 52 20.24 10.11 17.85
N ARG A 53 19.69 8.91 18.02
CA ARG A 53 18.23 8.72 18.01
C ARG A 53 17.52 9.46 19.14
N ILE A 54 18.13 9.56 20.32
CA ILE A 54 17.51 10.14 21.54
C ILE A 54 17.76 11.65 21.64
N TYR A 55 19.00 12.09 21.40
CA TYR A 55 19.45 13.45 21.75
C TYR A 55 19.79 14.32 20.53
N ASN A 56 20.27 13.72 19.45
CA ASN A 56 20.83 14.45 18.31
C ASN A 56 20.40 13.80 17.00
N HIS A 57 19.32 14.29 16.40
CA HIS A 57 18.68 13.75 15.19
C HIS A 57 19.55 13.73 13.90
N GLY A 58 20.88 13.88 14.02
CA GLY A 58 21.86 13.67 12.98
C GLY A 58 22.03 12.21 12.54
N MET A 59 23.02 11.97 11.68
CA MET A 59 23.33 10.66 11.09
C MET A 59 24.82 10.36 11.24
N LEU A 60 25.15 9.09 11.44
CA LEU A 60 26.53 8.60 11.38
C LEU A 60 26.93 8.41 9.91
N VAL A 61 28.07 8.97 9.50
CA VAL A 61 28.58 8.82 8.14
C VAL A 61 29.30 7.48 8.01
N VAL A 62 28.86 6.65 7.04
CA VAL A 62 29.39 5.30 6.80
C VAL A 62 29.52 5.04 5.29
N ASP A 63 30.17 3.94 4.92
CA ASP A 63 30.11 3.43 3.54
C ASP A 63 29.10 2.28 3.45
N ALA A 64 28.38 2.21 2.33
CA ALA A 64 27.42 1.15 2.05
C ALA A 64 27.72 0.45 0.73
N THR A 65 27.32 -0.80 0.60
CA THR A 65 27.26 -1.53 -0.68
C THR A 65 25.90 -2.18 -0.79
N ILE A 66 25.19 -1.96 -1.90
CA ILE A 66 23.87 -2.52 -2.17
C ILE A 66 23.99 -3.37 -3.43
N ASP A 67 23.76 -4.68 -3.32
CA ASP A 67 23.86 -5.65 -4.42
C ASP A 67 25.15 -5.47 -5.25
N GLY A 68 26.28 -5.27 -4.56
CA GLY A 68 27.60 -5.09 -5.17
C GLY A 68 27.95 -3.64 -5.56
N LYS A 69 26.98 -2.72 -5.60
CA LYS A 69 27.21 -1.30 -5.92
C LYS A 69 27.61 -0.51 -4.67
N ALA A 70 28.79 0.10 -4.69
CA ALA A 70 29.35 0.84 -3.55
C ALA A 70 28.87 2.30 -3.49
N TYR A 71 28.67 2.79 -2.27
CA TYR A 71 28.22 4.13 -1.91
C TYR A 71 29.06 4.65 -0.76
N LYS A 72 29.71 5.81 -0.93
CA LYS A 72 30.55 6.42 0.09
C LYS A 72 29.82 7.53 0.81
N GLY A 73 30.13 7.71 2.09
CA GLY A 73 29.63 8.85 2.87
C GLY A 73 28.10 8.89 2.98
N VAL A 74 27.46 7.73 3.11
CA VAL A 74 26.02 7.63 3.34
C VAL A 74 25.71 7.92 4.81
N GLY A 75 24.52 8.43 5.10
CA GLY A 75 24.08 8.72 6.47
C GLY A 75 23.32 7.52 7.06
N LEU A 76 23.73 7.05 8.23
CA LEU A 76 23.08 5.96 8.96
C LEU A 76 22.44 6.49 10.25
N LYS A 77 21.18 6.10 10.49
CA LYS A 77 20.51 6.33 11.77
C LYS A 77 19.55 5.21 12.14
N TYR A 78 19.29 5.04 13.44
CA TYR A 78 18.12 4.29 13.88
C TYR A 78 16.83 5.07 13.58
N ARG A 79 15.76 4.33 13.29
CA ARG A 79 14.41 4.87 13.02
C ARG A 79 13.39 4.19 13.91
N GLY A 80 12.11 4.52 13.70
CA GLY A 80 11.00 3.81 14.34
C GLY A 80 10.67 4.35 15.72
N THR A 81 9.43 4.09 16.13
CA THR A 81 8.86 4.54 17.40
C THR A 81 8.84 3.34 18.35
N LYS A 82 7.81 2.49 18.26
CA LYS A 82 7.65 1.25 19.02
C LYS A 82 8.72 0.19 18.70
N SER A 83 9.32 0.26 17.52
CA SER A 83 10.30 -0.72 17.03
C SER A 83 11.73 -0.37 17.38
N TYR A 84 11.97 0.81 17.96
CA TYR A 84 13.26 1.21 18.49
C TYR A 84 13.34 0.96 19.99
N GLN A 85 14.49 0.45 20.44
CA GLN A 85 14.83 0.37 21.85
C GLN A 85 16.34 0.55 22.02
N THR A 86 16.74 1.40 22.98
CA THR A 86 18.15 1.60 23.33
C THR A 86 18.83 0.27 23.68
N GLY A 87 20.02 0.03 23.13
CA GLY A 87 20.79 -1.20 23.34
C GLY A 87 20.23 -2.44 22.64
N MET A 88 19.17 -2.31 21.83
CA MET A 88 18.64 -3.42 21.05
C MET A 88 19.53 -3.68 19.84
N LYS A 89 20.04 -4.91 19.72
CA LYS A 89 20.91 -5.30 18.59
C LYS A 89 20.24 -5.10 17.23
N ARG A 90 18.92 -5.33 17.15
CA ARG A 90 18.16 -5.32 15.90
C ARG A 90 17.30 -4.07 15.71
N ASN A 91 17.83 -2.89 16.02
CA ASN A 91 17.08 -1.67 15.74
C ASN A 91 16.83 -1.49 14.22
N PRO A 92 15.65 -0.96 13.82
CA PRO A 92 15.38 -0.62 12.43
C PRO A 92 16.25 0.58 12.01
N MET A 93 16.68 0.60 10.75
CA MET A 93 17.69 1.55 10.26
C MET A 93 17.17 2.36 9.07
N SER A 94 17.65 3.59 8.94
CA SER A 94 17.52 4.41 7.73
C SER A 94 18.91 4.69 7.20
N ILE A 95 19.14 4.41 5.92
CA ILE A 95 20.39 4.69 5.22
C ILE A 95 20.09 5.76 4.17
N GLN A 96 20.58 6.98 4.38
CA GLN A 96 20.47 8.10 3.45
C GLN A 96 21.64 8.06 2.47
N LEU A 97 21.41 7.59 1.24
CA LEU A 97 22.45 7.42 0.23
C LEU A 97 23.03 8.77 -0.22
N ASN A 98 22.16 9.77 -0.37
CA ASN A 98 22.54 11.12 -0.79
C ASN A 98 22.92 12.05 0.38
N HIS A 99 23.47 11.49 1.46
CA HIS A 99 23.76 12.26 2.68
C HIS A 99 24.83 13.33 2.45
N THR A 100 26.02 12.91 2.00
CA THR A 100 27.16 13.81 1.70
C THR A 100 27.14 14.33 0.26
N ASP A 101 26.74 13.51 -0.71
CA ASP A 101 26.58 13.89 -2.12
C ASP A 101 25.11 13.78 -2.53
N LYS A 102 24.49 14.91 -2.88
CA LYS A 102 23.05 14.99 -3.21
C LYS A 102 22.68 14.30 -4.52
N SER A 103 23.64 14.02 -5.40
CA SER A 103 23.42 13.36 -6.69
C SER A 103 23.29 11.83 -6.58
N VAL A 104 23.77 11.25 -5.48
CA VAL A 104 23.87 9.79 -5.29
C VAL A 104 22.50 9.15 -5.08
N ASN A 105 22.21 8.08 -5.82
CA ASN A 105 21.00 7.28 -5.65
C ASN A 105 21.21 5.80 -6.06
N HIS A 106 20.32 4.92 -5.63
CA HIS A 106 20.21 3.53 -6.07
C HIS A 106 18.90 3.35 -6.82
N GLU A 107 18.95 3.19 -8.14
CA GLU A 107 17.76 3.04 -9.00
C GLU A 107 16.72 4.17 -8.83
N GLY A 108 17.18 5.40 -8.55
CA GLY A 108 16.34 6.57 -8.27
C GLY A 108 15.93 6.73 -6.80
N TYR A 109 16.21 5.76 -5.93
CA TYR A 109 15.98 5.88 -4.49
C TYR A 109 17.16 6.57 -3.80
N THR A 110 16.90 7.61 -3.02
CA THR A 110 17.91 8.38 -2.28
C THR A 110 18.10 7.89 -0.84
N SER A 111 17.24 6.99 -0.38
CA SER A 111 17.37 6.34 0.92
C SER A 111 16.87 4.89 0.91
N VAL A 112 17.31 4.14 1.90
CA VAL A 112 16.85 2.77 2.21
C VAL A 112 16.25 2.75 3.60
N LYS A 113 15.06 2.16 3.74
CA LYS A 113 14.36 2.06 5.02
C LYS A 113 14.24 0.59 5.42
N LEU A 114 15.00 0.20 6.44
CA LEU A 114 15.01 -1.16 6.96
C LEU A 114 14.12 -1.27 8.20
N SER A 115 13.20 -2.22 8.18
CA SER A 115 12.34 -2.61 9.30
C SER A 115 12.90 -3.87 9.95
N SER A 116 12.90 -3.89 11.28
CA SER A 116 13.27 -5.05 12.08
C SER A 116 12.16 -6.10 12.16
N ALA A 117 10.99 -5.84 11.54
CA ALA A 117 9.78 -6.65 11.64
C ALA A 117 9.31 -6.85 13.09
N LEU A 118 9.22 -5.75 13.84
CA LEU A 118 8.76 -5.74 15.23
C LEU A 118 7.48 -6.56 15.40
N ARG A 119 7.50 -7.50 16.35
CA ARG A 119 6.35 -8.37 16.68
C ARG A 119 5.80 -9.12 15.46
N ASP A 120 6.69 -9.56 14.59
CA ASP A 120 6.39 -10.44 13.47
C ASP A 120 7.26 -11.70 13.51
N PRO A 121 6.81 -12.77 14.20
CA PRO A 121 7.54 -14.04 14.23
C PRO A 121 7.64 -14.71 12.85
N SER A 122 6.89 -14.25 11.85
CA SER A 122 6.98 -14.80 10.49
C SER A 122 7.93 -14.02 9.58
N MET A 123 8.31 -12.78 9.94
CA MET A 123 8.91 -11.77 9.06
C MET A 123 8.09 -11.39 7.80
N VAL A 124 6.95 -12.03 7.55
CA VAL A 124 6.17 -11.93 6.30
C VAL A 124 5.04 -10.89 6.37
N ARG A 125 4.59 -10.47 7.55
CA ARG A 125 3.38 -9.64 7.72
C ARG A 125 3.48 -8.34 6.94
N GLU A 126 4.60 -7.64 7.05
CA GLU A 126 4.78 -6.35 6.40
C GLU A 126 4.82 -6.47 4.87
N VAL A 127 5.59 -7.42 4.35
CA VAL A 127 5.71 -7.66 2.91
C VAL A 127 4.37 -8.08 2.29
N LEU A 128 3.68 -9.06 2.91
CA LEU A 128 2.37 -9.53 2.46
C LEU A 128 1.32 -8.42 2.53
N SER A 129 1.32 -7.63 3.60
CA SER A 129 0.42 -6.48 3.76
C SER A 129 0.61 -5.47 2.63
N TYR A 130 1.84 -5.01 2.38
CA TYR A 130 2.08 -4.09 1.27
C TYR A 130 1.73 -4.68 -0.10
N GLU A 131 1.99 -5.97 -0.33
CA GLU A 131 1.59 -6.66 -1.57
C GLU A 131 0.07 -6.67 -1.77
N ILE A 132 -0.71 -6.87 -0.71
CA ILE A 132 -2.18 -6.77 -0.78
C ILE A 132 -2.62 -5.32 -0.97
N ALA A 133 -2.03 -4.36 -0.26
CA ALA A 133 -2.40 -2.95 -0.34
C ALA A 133 -2.28 -2.40 -1.77
N ARG A 134 -1.18 -2.74 -2.47
CA ARG A 134 -0.89 -2.29 -3.85
C ARG A 134 -1.89 -2.78 -4.90
N LYS A 135 -2.80 -3.70 -4.56
CA LYS A 135 -3.92 -4.09 -5.45
C LYS A 135 -5.04 -3.04 -5.47
N TYR A 136 -5.14 -2.21 -4.44
CA TYR A 136 -6.29 -1.32 -4.21
C TYR A 136 -5.93 0.13 -3.95
N MET A 137 -4.70 0.42 -3.55
CA MET A 137 -4.25 1.79 -3.28
C MET A 137 -2.75 1.96 -3.52
N VAL A 138 -2.33 3.21 -3.66
CA VAL A 138 -0.92 3.58 -3.76
C VAL A 138 -0.29 3.24 -2.42
N ALA A 139 0.68 2.34 -2.44
CA ALA A 139 1.37 1.89 -1.25
C ALA A 139 2.83 1.53 -1.58
N PRO A 140 3.77 1.73 -0.65
CA PRO A 140 5.16 1.32 -0.80
C PRO A 140 5.35 -0.09 -1.34
N LYS A 141 6.34 -0.27 -2.21
CA LYS A 141 6.96 -1.58 -2.46
C LYS A 141 7.71 -2.04 -1.21
N CYS A 142 7.94 -3.35 -1.13
CA CYS A 142 8.57 -3.96 0.04
C CYS A 142 9.17 -5.31 -0.36
N ASN A 143 10.38 -5.63 0.09
CA ASN A 143 11.02 -6.94 -0.07
C ASN A 143 11.92 -7.27 1.14
N PHE A 144 12.81 -8.24 0.99
CA PHE A 144 13.72 -8.68 2.06
C PHE A 144 15.16 -8.33 1.73
N THR A 145 15.96 -8.11 2.76
CA THR A 145 17.37 -7.78 2.60
C THR A 145 18.22 -8.43 3.68
N ARG A 146 19.37 -8.97 3.28
CA ARG A 146 20.42 -9.43 4.19
C ARG A 146 21.32 -8.25 4.51
N LEU A 147 21.36 -7.85 5.78
CA LEU A 147 22.23 -6.80 6.27
C LEU A 147 23.52 -7.40 6.81
N TYR A 148 24.66 -6.87 6.37
CA TYR A 148 25.98 -7.14 6.93
C TYR A 148 26.56 -5.85 7.48
N ILE A 149 27.21 -5.94 8.64
CA ILE A 149 27.94 -4.82 9.25
C ILE A 149 29.37 -5.28 9.49
N ASN A 150 30.34 -4.55 8.92
CA ASN A 150 31.77 -4.90 8.98
C ASN A 150 32.01 -6.38 8.62
N ASP A 151 31.48 -6.78 7.46
CA ASP A 151 31.53 -8.12 6.87
C ASP A 151 30.85 -9.26 7.66
N SER A 152 30.28 -8.96 8.82
CA SER A 152 29.52 -9.92 9.62
C SER A 152 28.04 -9.87 9.28
N TYR A 153 27.40 -11.03 9.07
CA TYR A 153 25.96 -11.09 8.85
C TYR A 153 25.22 -10.59 10.10
N TRP A 154 24.52 -9.47 9.96
CA TRP A 154 23.81 -8.83 11.06
C TRP A 154 22.39 -9.37 11.20
N GLY A 155 21.71 -9.62 10.07
CA GLY A 155 20.39 -10.23 10.05
C GLY A 155 19.56 -9.96 8.80
N LEU A 156 18.38 -10.57 8.76
CA LEU A 156 17.38 -10.44 7.69
C LEU A 156 16.40 -9.29 7.97
N TYR A 157 16.48 -8.19 7.25
CA TYR A 157 15.55 -7.07 7.42
C TYR A 157 14.46 -7.08 6.35
N VAL A 158 13.35 -6.40 6.66
CA VAL A 158 12.36 -6.01 5.65
C VAL A 158 12.78 -4.66 5.08
N ASN A 159 12.93 -4.56 3.77
CA ASN A 159 13.29 -3.34 3.06
C ASN A 159 12.03 -2.71 2.46
N ILE A 160 11.77 -1.46 2.82
CA ILE A 160 10.53 -0.75 2.48
C ILE A 160 10.86 0.44 1.58
N GLU A 161 10.09 0.59 0.51
CA GLU A 161 10.21 1.74 -0.39
C GLU A 161 9.94 3.04 0.37
N PRO A 162 10.88 4.00 0.35
CA PRO A 162 10.67 5.28 1.01
C PRO A 162 9.58 6.09 0.29
N VAL A 163 8.65 6.68 1.06
CA VAL A 163 7.69 7.68 0.57
C VAL A 163 8.41 9.02 0.43
N GLU A 164 9.27 9.10 -0.59
CA GLU A 164 10.13 10.23 -0.94
C GLU A 164 9.94 10.59 -2.42
N GLU A 165 10.82 11.43 -2.99
CA GLU A 165 10.68 12.01 -4.34
C GLU A 165 10.31 10.99 -5.42
N LYS A 166 11.06 9.88 -5.51
CA LYS A 166 10.81 8.84 -6.52
C LYS A 166 9.43 8.21 -6.38
N PHE A 167 8.98 7.95 -5.16
CA PHE A 167 7.66 7.38 -4.90
C PHE A 167 6.56 8.36 -5.30
N LEU A 168 6.70 9.63 -4.91
CA LEU A 168 5.71 10.66 -5.21
C LEU A 168 5.61 10.95 -6.70
N GLU A 169 6.75 11.10 -7.39
CA GLU A 169 6.78 11.28 -8.84
C GLU A 169 6.15 10.11 -9.58
N THR A 170 6.52 8.88 -9.21
CA THR A 170 6.01 7.69 -9.90
C THR A 170 4.50 7.51 -9.73
N ASN A 171 3.95 7.85 -8.57
CA ASN A 171 2.55 7.56 -8.24
C ASN A 171 1.60 8.76 -8.39
N PHE A 172 2.11 9.98 -8.37
CA PHE A 172 1.32 11.21 -8.37
C PHE A 172 1.81 12.26 -9.37
N GLY A 173 2.96 12.04 -10.03
CA GLY A 173 3.52 12.96 -11.03
C GLY A 173 4.03 14.29 -10.47
N SER A 174 4.21 14.37 -9.14
CA SER A 174 4.81 15.54 -8.46
C SER A 174 5.32 15.15 -7.08
N HIS A 175 6.58 15.45 -6.78
CA HIS A 175 7.14 15.35 -5.42
C HIS A 175 7.13 16.67 -4.64
N THR A 176 6.73 17.78 -5.25
CA THR A 176 6.83 19.11 -4.65
C THR A 176 5.57 19.56 -3.90
N ASN A 177 4.51 18.76 -3.96
CA ASN A 177 3.27 19.06 -3.24
C ASN A 177 3.39 18.74 -1.74
N LEU A 178 2.39 19.18 -0.98
CA LEU A 178 2.35 19.01 0.47
C LEU A 178 2.35 17.54 0.85
N LEU A 179 3.29 17.15 1.72
CA LEU A 179 3.36 15.82 2.29
C LEU A 179 3.46 15.94 3.82
N TYR A 180 2.48 15.38 4.50
CA TYR A 180 2.49 15.23 5.96
C TYR A 180 2.67 13.76 6.30
N LYS A 181 3.52 13.47 7.26
CA LYS A 181 3.70 12.14 7.80
C LYS A 181 3.16 12.07 9.20
N CYS A 182 2.26 11.12 9.43
CA CYS A 182 1.82 10.76 10.76
C CYS A 182 2.52 9.49 11.23
N ALA A 183 3.55 9.64 12.05
CA ALA A 183 4.19 8.55 12.78
C ALA A 183 4.88 9.06 14.06
N PRO A 184 4.15 9.70 14.99
CA PRO A 184 4.74 10.33 16.16
C PRO A 184 5.40 9.32 17.10
N ASP A 185 6.42 9.77 17.84
CA ASP A 185 7.05 8.99 18.92
C ASP A 185 6.07 8.79 20.08
N VAL A 186 5.23 7.77 19.98
CA VAL A 186 4.19 7.41 20.95
C VAL A 186 4.78 7.27 22.35
N GLY A 187 4.15 7.95 23.31
CA GLY A 187 4.56 7.92 24.72
C GLY A 187 5.68 8.90 25.06
N VAL A 188 6.39 9.42 24.06
CA VAL A 188 7.36 10.51 24.21
C VAL A 188 6.68 11.84 23.91
N VAL A 189 6.05 11.93 22.74
CA VAL A 189 5.37 13.14 22.31
C VAL A 189 3.99 13.24 22.95
N LYS A 190 3.67 14.42 23.49
CA LYS A 190 2.38 14.76 24.11
C LYS A 190 1.79 15.99 23.46
N ALA A 191 0.47 16.05 23.40
CA ALA A 191 -0.23 17.25 22.96
C ALA A 191 0.01 18.38 23.98
N PRO A 192 0.10 19.65 23.55
CA PRO A 192 0.06 20.79 24.46
C PRO A 192 -1.19 20.73 25.34
N ALA A 193 -1.13 21.26 26.57
CA ALA A 193 -2.25 21.24 27.50
C ALA A 193 -3.50 21.96 26.99
N SER A 194 -3.33 22.92 26.06
CA SER A 194 -4.40 23.65 25.36
C SER A 194 -5.16 22.83 24.32
N CYS A 195 -4.64 21.66 23.94
CA CYS A 195 -5.17 20.82 22.87
C CYS A 195 -5.87 19.58 23.44
N LYS A 196 -6.68 18.89 22.63
CA LYS A 196 -7.26 17.59 23.01
C LYS A 196 -6.16 16.54 23.18
N GLN A 197 -6.26 15.81 24.28
CA GLN A 197 -5.25 14.85 24.70
C GLN A 197 -5.50 13.47 24.09
N ASN A 198 -4.42 12.70 23.88
CA ASN A 198 -4.46 11.30 23.43
C ASN A 198 -5.15 11.06 22.08
N LEU A 199 -5.18 12.06 21.19
CA LEU A 199 -5.78 11.94 19.86
C LEU A 199 -4.76 11.67 18.76
N TYR A 200 -3.49 12.02 18.97
CA TYR A 200 -2.42 11.83 17.99
C TYR A 200 -2.86 12.36 16.61
N CYS A 201 -2.75 11.55 15.54
CA CYS A 201 -3.19 11.95 14.21
C CYS A 201 -4.62 11.51 13.88
N ALA A 202 -5.56 11.64 14.81
CA ALA A 202 -6.95 11.27 14.55
C ALA A 202 -7.69 12.15 13.53
N LEU A 203 -7.05 13.23 13.04
CA LEU A 203 -7.66 14.27 12.18
C LEU A 203 -8.88 14.94 12.84
N VAL A 204 -8.83 15.07 14.18
CA VAL A 204 -9.82 15.81 14.94
C VAL A 204 -9.53 17.30 14.80
N ASN A 205 -10.57 18.09 14.51
CA ASN A 205 -10.45 19.52 14.36
C ASN A 205 -9.95 20.19 15.65
N GLU A 206 -8.85 20.92 15.52
CA GLU A 206 -8.25 21.80 16.51
C GLU A 206 -8.00 23.18 15.89
N PRO A 207 -8.24 24.28 16.64
CA PRO A 207 -8.16 25.64 16.10
C PRO A 207 -6.75 26.20 16.00
N LYS A 208 -5.74 25.53 16.57
CA LYS A 208 -4.36 26.02 16.65
C LYS A 208 -3.38 25.05 16.01
N GLU A 209 -2.40 25.61 15.29
CA GLU A 209 -1.32 24.86 14.67
C GLU A 209 -0.50 24.03 15.68
N GLU A 210 -0.26 24.56 16.88
CA GLU A 210 0.48 23.87 17.97
C GLU A 210 -0.12 22.51 18.36
N CYS A 211 -1.40 22.27 18.03
CA CYS A 211 -2.06 20.99 18.28
C CYS A 211 -1.74 19.90 17.24
N TYR A 212 -1.17 20.27 16.10
CA TYR A 212 -0.81 19.35 15.01
C TYR A 212 0.68 19.09 14.95
N THR A 213 1.51 20.09 15.25
CA THR A 213 2.98 20.01 15.13
C THR A 213 3.64 18.83 15.83
N PRO A 214 3.16 18.31 16.98
CA PRO A 214 3.80 17.16 17.60
C PRO A 214 3.48 15.83 16.89
N PHE A 215 2.43 15.79 16.06
CA PHE A 215 1.89 14.55 15.52
C PHE A 215 2.09 14.36 14.02
N TYR A 216 2.24 15.46 13.29
CA TYR A 216 2.42 15.45 11.84
C TYR A 216 3.74 16.11 11.48
N ASP A 217 4.68 15.33 10.94
CA ASP A 217 5.90 15.89 10.34
C ASP A 217 5.55 16.43 8.95
N ILE A 218 6.01 17.63 8.64
CA ILE A 218 5.98 18.18 7.27
C ILE A 218 7.23 17.67 6.55
N GLU A 219 7.04 16.82 5.54
CA GLU A 219 8.13 16.23 4.75
C GLU A 219 8.40 17.01 3.45
N SER A 220 7.49 17.90 3.04
CA SER A 220 7.62 18.79 1.88
C SER A 220 8.28 20.12 2.23
N SER A 221 9.14 20.66 1.36
CA SER A 221 9.88 21.91 1.61
C SER A 221 9.03 23.18 1.72
N ASN A 222 7.82 23.18 1.17
CA ASN A 222 6.87 24.31 1.14
C ASN A 222 5.70 24.17 2.14
N GLY A 223 5.80 23.24 3.10
CA GLY A 223 4.65 22.86 3.91
C GLY A 223 4.27 23.86 5.01
N THR A 224 2.95 23.94 5.25
CA THR A 224 2.33 24.67 6.37
C THR A 224 1.24 23.79 6.97
N TYR A 225 0.78 24.03 8.21
CA TYR A 225 -0.31 23.23 8.79
C TYR A 225 -1.71 23.69 8.37
N GLN A 226 -1.82 24.87 7.75
CA GLN A 226 -3.10 25.48 7.38
C GLN A 226 -3.99 24.57 6.51
N PRO A 227 -3.50 23.91 5.43
CA PRO A 227 -4.33 22.97 4.65
C PRO A 227 -4.80 21.74 5.44
N LEU A 228 -3.98 21.25 6.37
CA LEU A 228 -4.36 20.15 7.26
C LEU A 228 -5.46 20.59 8.24
N MET A 229 -5.35 21.80 8.79
CA MET A 229 -6.38 22.40 9.64
C MET A 229 -7.70 22.57 8.88
N GLU A 230 -7.67 23.05 7.64
CA GLU A 230 -8.85 23.17 6.76
C GLU A 230 -9.51 21.81 6.50
N LEU A 231 -8.73 20.77 6.21
CA LEU A 231 -9.23 19.40 6.07
C LEU A 231 -9.98 18.96 7.32
N THR A 232 -9.35 19.07 8.50
CA THR A 232 -10.00 18.61 9.74
C THR A 232 -11.23 19.45 10.08
N GLN A 233 -11.21 20.76 9.81
CA GLN A 233 -12.35 21.63 10.02
C GLN A 233 -13.53 21.23 9.14
N LEU A 234 -13.29 21.02 7.83
CA LEU A 234 -14.33 20.63 6.88
C LEU A 234 -14.88 19.24 7.20
N LEU A 235 -14.01 18.27 7.49
CA LEU A 235 -14.42 16.92 7.90
C LEU A 235 -15.34 16.94 9.13
N ASN A 236 -15.11 17.84 10.08
CA ASN A 236 -15.89 17.91 11.30
C ASN A 236 -17.18 18.75 11.16
N LYS A 237 -17.18 19.80 10.32
CA LYS A 237 -18.31 20.72 10.14
C LYS A 237 -19.27 20.32 9.01
N ASP A 238 -18.73 19.83 7.90
CA ASP A 238 -19.49 19.57 6.67
C ASP A 238 -18.87 18.42 5.85
N ALA A 239 -19.12 17.20 6.32
CA ALA A 239 -18.60 15.99 5.72
C ALA A 239 -19.10 15.74 4.29
N ASN A 240 -20.25 16.31 3.90
CA ASN A 240 -20.76 16.18 2.52
C ASN A 240 -19.87 16.93 1.52
N ASN A 241 -19.21 18.01 1.95
CA ASN A 241 -18.32 18.81 1.10
C ASN A 241 -16.84 18.43 1.21
N VAL A 242 -16.47 17.47 2.06
CA VAL A 242 -15.05 17.09 2.25
C VAL A 242 -14.40 16.49 0.99
N HIS A 243 -15.19 15.97 0.04
CA HIS A 243 -14.73 15.48 -1.26
C HIS A 243 -14.01 16.53 -2.13
N LYS A 244 -14.14 17.83 -1.77
CA LYS A 244 -13.43 18.95 -2.40
C LYS A 244 -11.96 19.00 -2.04
N VAL A 245 -11.59 18.51 -0.86
CA VAL A 245 -10.22 18.58 -0.32
C VAL A 245 -9.65 17.22 0.07
N LEU A 246 -10.44 16.14 0.03
CA LEU A 246 -10.05 14.78 0.35
C LEU A 246 -10.51 13.84 -0.77
N ASP A 247 -9.62 12.96 -1.23
CA ASP A 247 -10.01 11.83 -2.07
C ASP A 247 -10.74 10.80 -1.20
N ILE A 248 -12.08 10.81 -1.31
CA ILE A 248 -12.94 9.95 -0.50
C ILE A 248 -12.69 8.48 -0.83
N ASP A 249 -12.60 8.12 -2.10
CA ASP A 249 -12.51 6.72 -2.50
C ASP A 249 -11.22 6.07 -2.00
N ARG A 250 -10.07 6.74 -2.21
CA ARG A 250 -8.78 6.26 -1.68
C ARG A 250 -8.77 6.22 -0.15
N THR A 251 -9.46 7.14 0.50
CA THR A 251 -9.63 7.12 1.96
C THR A 251 -10.44 5.91 2.42
N LEU A 252 -11.57 5.62 1.78
CA LEU A 252 -12.40 4.47 2.10
C LEU A 252 -11.67 3.14 1.85
N TRP A 253 -10.85 3.06 0.79
CA TRP A 253 -9.95 1.92 0.55
C TRP A 253 -8.99 1.69 1.72
N MET A 254 -8.29 2.74 2.19
CA MET A 254 -7.40 2.64 3.35
C MET A 254 -8.15 2.15 4.61
N LEU A 255 -9.33 2.72 4.89
CA LEU A 255 -10.11 2.36 6.06
C LEU A 255 -10.59 0.90 5.99
N ALA A 256 -11.07 0.46 4.82
CA ALA A 256 -11.50 -0.91 4.58
C ALA A 256 -10.35 -1.89 4.75
N TYR A 257 -9.20 -1.58 4.15
CA TYR A 257 -7.97 -2.36 4.27
C TYR A 257 -7.53 -2.51 5.73
N ASN A 258 -7.47 -1.42 6.49
CA ASN A 258 -7.08 -1.46 7.89
C ASN A 258 -8.04 -2.33 8.73
N ASN A 259 -9.33 -2.32 8.42
CA ASN A 259 -10.32 -3.16 9.10
C ASN A 259 -10.21 -4.64 8.73
N VAL A 260 -10.09 -4.99 7.44
CA VAL A 260 -10.01 -6.40 7.00
C VAL A 260 -8.76 -7.06 7.56
N LEU A 261 -7.60 -6.43 7.43
CA LEU A 261 -6.32 -6.98 7.87
C LEU A 261 -6.07 -6.82 9.37
N VAL A 262 -7.04 -6.27 10.13
CA VAL A 262 -6.88 -6.01 11.57
C VAL A 262 -5.60 -5.19 11.83
N ASN A 263 -5.35 -4.19 10.99
CA ASN A 263 -4.21 -3.29 11.12
C ASN A 263 -4.57 -2.18 12.11
N LEU A 264 -4.35 -2.42 13.40
CA LEU A 264 -4.67 -1.45 14.45
C LEU A 264 -3.49 -0.53 14.82
N SER A 265 -2.28 -0.77 14.31
CA SER A 265 -1.22 0.25 14.32
C SER A 265 -1.36 1.14 13.09
N SER A 266 -2.53 1.75 12.95
CA SER A 266 -2.94 2.56 11.80
C SER A 266 -3.85 3.70 12.27
N TYR A 267 -4.48 4.43 11.34
CA TYR A 267 -5.59 5.34 11.64
C TYR A 267 -6.69 4.69 12.51
N THR A 268 -7.00 3.41 12.25
CA THR A 268 -8.13 2.70 12.85
C THR A 268 -7.91 2.35 14.32
N GLY A 269 -6.68 2.13 14.79
CA GLY A 269 -6.46 1.74 16.19
C GLY A 269 -6.08 2.88 17.12
N GLN A 270 -5.60 2.55 18.32
CA GLN A 270 -5.47 3.48 19.46
C GLN A 270 -4.85 4.84 19.14
N ASN A 271 -3.73 4.88 18.40
CA ASN A 271 -2.95 6.10 18.21
C ASN A 271 -3.19 6.80 16.87
N SER A 272 -4.13 6.33 16.05
CA SER A 272 -4.39 6.90 14.71
C SER A 272 -3.10 7.23 13.94
N GLN A 273 -2.21 6.27 13.73
CA GLN A 273 -0.84 6.54 13.25
C GLN A 273 -0.50 5.80 11.95
N ASN A 274 0.74 5.92 11.49
CA ASN A 274 1.34 5.11 10.42
C ASN A 274 0.68 5.35 9.04
N TYR A 275 0.55 6.60 8.65
CA TYR A 275 0.13 6.99 7.30
C TYR A 275 0.71 8.36 6.92
N PHE A 276 0.77 8.65 5.63
CA PHE A 276 1.02 9.98 5.11
C PHE A 276 -0.27 10.59 4.54
N LEU A 277 -0.31 11.92 4.47
CA LEU A 277 -1.28 12.67 3.69
C LEU A 277 -0.52 13.47 2.63
N TYR A 278 -0.72 13.10 1.37
CA TYR A 278 -0.17 13.82 0.23
C TYR A 278 -1.28 14.65 -0.42
N LYS A 279 -1.04 15.93 -0.71
CA LYS A 279 -2.00 16.75 -1.47
C LYS A 279 -1.68 16.64 -2.95
N ASP A 280 -2.57 16.07 -3.74
CA ASP A 280 -2.34 15.81 -5.16
C ASP A 280 -2.45 17.09 -6.02
N ASN A 281 -2.14 16.94 -7.32
CA ASN A 281 -2.23 18.02 -8.29
C ASN A 281 -3.65 18.56 -8.49
N ASN A 282 -4.67 17.84 -8.01
CA ASN A 282 -6.08 18.27 -8.01
C ASN A 282 -6.47 18.98 -6.71
N GLY A 283 -5.51 19.24 -5.81
CA GLY A 283 -5.73 19.90 -4.53
C GLY A 283 -6.37 19.02 -3.47
N LYS A 284 -6.44 17.70 -3.65
CA LYS A 284 -7.06 16.76 -2.71
C LYS A 284 -6.01 15.99 -1.92
N PHE A 285 -6.28 15.81 -0.63
CA PHE A 285 -5.52 14.90 0.20
C PHE A 285 -5.78 13.45 -0.18
N VAL A 286 -4.70 12.69 -0.33
CA VAL A 286 -4.68 11.26 -0.57
C VAL A 286 -3.88 10.60 0.55
N PRO A 287 -4.45 9.64 1.28
CA PRO A 287 -3.71 8.91 2.28
C PRO A 287 -2.78 7.87 1.64
N ILE A 288 -1.60 7.69 2.22
CA ILE A 288 -0.64 6.63 1.86
C ILE A 288 -0.34 5.83 3.13
N ILE A 289 -0.64 4.53 3.10
CA ILE A 289 -0.40 3.64 4.24
C ILE A 289 1.11 3.44 4.49
N TRP A 290 1.50 3.39 5.76
CA TRP A 290 2.89 3.17 6.17
C TRP A 290 3.02 2.17 7.34
N ASP A 291 4.24 1.67 7.58
CA ASP A 291 4.66 0.87 8.74
C ASP A 291 3.68 -0.25 9.12
N LEU A 292 3.69 -1.32 8.30
CA LEU A 292 2.71 -2.41 8.30
C LEU A 292 3.18 -3.68 9.03
N ASN A 293 4.34 -3.64 9.68
CA ASN A 293 4.86 -4.69 10.57
C ASN A 293 3.85 -5.19 11.62
N LEU A 294 3.00 -4.30 12.14
CA LEU A 294 2.03 -4.59 13.20
C LEU A 294 0.61 -4.92 12.70
N SER A 295 0.46 -5.18 11.40
CA SER A 295 -0.77 -5.69 10.77
C SER A 295 -1.12 -7.12 11.23
N PHE A 296 -2.24 -7.67 10.76
CA PHE A 296 -2.72 -9.02 11.10
C PHE A 296 -2.85 -9.25 12.61
N GLY A 297 -3.42 -8.26 13.30
CA GLY A 297 -3.68 -8.35 14.74
C GLY A 297 -2.41 -8.44 15.60
N SER A 298 -1.23 -8.10 15.06
CA SER A 298 -0.03 -8.01 15.89
C SER A 298 -0.20 -6.89 16.91
N PHE A 299 -0.57 -5.67 16.50
CA PHE A 299 -1.12 -4.65 17.42
C PHE A 299 -2.64 -4.83 17.60
N LYS A 300 -3.13 -4.69 18.84
CA LYS A 300 -4.43 -5.23 19.25
C LYS A 300 -5.37 -4.23 19.93
N ASN A 301 -5.00 -2.96 20.00
CA ASN A 301 -5.79 -1.95 20.73
C ASN A 301 -6.55 -1.01 19.79
N THR A 302 -7.86 -0.87 19.99
CA THR A 302 -8.74 0.00 19.21
C THR A 302 -8.85 1.42 19.79
N GLY A 303 -8.18 1.71 20.91
CA GLY A 303 -8.32 2.95 21.67
C GLY A 303 -9.39 2.90 22.76
N LYS A 304 -10.05 1.75 22.94
CA LYS A 304 -10.99 1.53 24.04
C LYS A 304 -10.62 0.26 24.80
N GLY A 305 -10.36 0.41 26.10
CA GLY A 305 -10.07 -0.72 26.98
C GLY A 305 -8.69 -1.36 26.73
N SER A 306 -8.57 -2.63 27.13
CA SER A 306 -7.35 -3.42 26.98
C SER A 306 -7.17 -3.97 25.56
N ASP A 307 -6.01 -4.56 25.29
CA ASP A 307 -5.76 -5.30 24.04
C ASP A 307 -6.84 -6.38 23.80
N LEU A 308 -7.34 -6.42 22.57
CA LEU A 308 -8.27 -7.43 22.11
C LEU A 308 -7.62 -8.82 22.12
N LYS A 309 -8.37 -9.83 22.55
CA LYS A 309 -7.99 -11.25 22.43
C LYS A 309 -8.19 -11.73 20.99
N LEU A 310 -7.58 -12.87 20.65
CA LEU A 310 -7.67 -13.47 19.31
C LEU A 310 -9.10 -13.52 18.76
N LYS A 311 -10.05 -14.01 19.55
CA LYS A 311 -11.47 -14.11 19.13
C LYS A 311 -12.07 -12.73 18.81
N GLU A 312 -11.73 -11.71 19.57
CA GLU A 312 -12.20 -10.34 19.34
C GLU A 312 -11.56 -9.72 18.09
N LEU A 313 -10.30 -10.05 17.79
CA LEU A 313 -9.64 -9.67 16.53
C LEU A 313 -10.30 -10.36 15.31
N GLN A 314 -10.60 -11.65 15.43
CA GLN A 314 -11.33 -12.41 14.40
C GLN A 314 -12.74 -11.85 14.17
N GLN A 315 -13.38 -11.35 15.24
CA GLN A 315 -14.74 -10.79 15.22
C GLN A 315 -14.76 -9.27 15.18
N LEU A 316 -13.67 -8.62 14.75
CA LEU A 316 -13.58 -7.16 14.73
C LEU A 316 -14.74 -6.57 13.91
N ASP A 317 -15.50 -5.65 14.50
CA ASP A 317 -16.65 -5.06 13.83
C ASP A 317 -16.22 -4.38 12.51
N PRO A 318 -16.80 -4.73 11.34
CA PRO A 318 -16.53 -4.04 10.09
C PRO A 318 -16.88 -2.55 10.14
N LEU A 319 -17.75 -2.12 11.06
CA LEU A 319 -18.14 -0.71 11.26
C LEU A 319 -17.52 -0.10 12.53
N LEU A 320 -16.42 -0.69 13.03
CA LEU A 320 -15.67 -0.15 14.17
C LEU A 320 -15.47 1.36 14.02
N HIS A 321 -15.80 2.12 15.07
CA HIS A 321 -15.69 3.58 15.16
C HIS A 321 -16.73 4.42 14.39
N ILE A 322 -17.77 3.82 13.80
CA ILE A 322 -18.84 4.59 13.12
C ILE A 322 -19.53 5.63 14.04
N GLN A 323 -19.53 5.41 15.35
CA GLN A 323 -20.06 6.34 16.37
C GLN A 323 -18.96 7.02 17.20
N ASN A 324 -17.69 6.92 16.81
CA ASN A 324 -16.58 7.49 17.58
C ASN A 324 -16.20 8.88 17.03
N ASN A 325 -16.58 9.93 17.76
CA ASN A 325 -16.25 11.32 17.39
C ASN A 325 -14.74 11.61 17.36
N ASN A 326 -13.92 10.80 18.03
CA ASN A 326 -12.46 10.91 17.98
C ASN A 326 -11.86 10.19 16.76
N LYS A 327 -12.69 9.70 15.83
CA LYS A 327 -12.27 9.04 14.57
C LYS A 327 -13.04 9.62 13.39
N PRO A 328 -12.96 10.94 13.14
CA PRO A 328 -13.84 11.64 12.20
C PRO A 328 -13.78 11.11 10.76
N LEU A 329 -12.66 10.56 10.27
CA LEU A 329 -12.67 9.93 8.93
C LEU A 329 -13.64 8.75 8.86
N ILE A 330 -13.80 8.00 9.95
CA ILE A 330 -14.75 6.88 9.99
C ILE A 330 -16.14 7.39 10.37
N SER A 331 -16.25 8.11 11.50
CA SER A 331 -17.55 8.49 12.08
C SER A 331 -18.29 9.58 11.32
N LYS A 332 -17.62 10.34 10.44
CA LYS A 332 -18.28 11.32 9.57
C LYS A 332 -18.57 10.76 8.20
N LEU A 333 -17.59 10.09 7.57
CA LEU A 333 -17.77 9.56 6.21
C LEU A 333 -18.77 8.40 6.17
N LEU A 334 -18.69 7.45 7.12
CA LEU A 334 -19.58 6.27 7.09
C LEU A 334 -21.00 6.55 7.60
N GLN A 335 -21.30 7.78 8.01
CA GLN A 335 -22.69 8.24 8.24
C GLN A 335 -23.37 8.69 6.95
N ILE A 336 -22.59 8.95 5.89
CA ILE A 336 -23.12 9.20 4.55
C ILE A 336 -23.35 7.83 3.90
N GLU A 337 -24.61 7.50 3.64
CA GLU A 337 -25.02 6.13 3.25
C GLU A 337 -24.30 5.67 1.97
N ASP A 338 -24.11 6.55 0.99
CA ASP A 338 -23.40 6.20 -0.24
C ASP A 338 -21.93 5.86 0.03
N TYR A 339 -21.22 6.65 0.86
CA TYR A 339 -19.83 6.34 1.24
C TYR A 339 -19.73 5.05 2.04
N LYS A 340 -20.73 4.75 2.88
CA LYS A 340 -20.81 3.48 3.60
C LYS A 340 -20.99 2.29 2.66
N LYS A 341 -21.82 2.40 1.62
CA LYS A 341 -21.94 1.36 0.58
C LYS A 341 -20.61 1.12 -0.13
N VAL A 342 -19.90 2.19 -0.50
CA VAL A 342 -18.56 2.11 -1.12
C VAL A 342 -17.56 1.42 -0.20
N TYR A 343 -17.48 1.84 1.07
CA TYR A 343 -16.63 1.19 2.08
C TYR A 343 -16.90 -0.31 2.22
N VAL A 344 -18.17 -0.72 2.25
CA VAL A 344 -18.55 -2.14 2.33
C VAL A 344 -18.21 -2.89 1.04
N ALA A 345 -18.31 -2.25 -0.13
CA ALA A 345 -17.83 -2.83 -1.39
C ALA A 345 -16.32 -3.08 -1.35
N HIS A 346 -15.54 -2.15 -0.81
CA HIS A 346 -14.08 -2.29 -0.66
C HIS A 346 -13.72 -3.40 0.32
N LEU A 347 -14.40 -3.51 1.47
CA LEU A 347 -14.26 -4.66 2.38
C LEU A 347 -14.49 -5.98 1.65
N ARG A 348 -15.55 -6.06 0.83
CA ARG A 348 -15.92 -7.27 0.09
C ARG A 348 -14.85 -7.66 -0.93
N ALA A 349 -14.34 -6.69 -1.70
CA ALA A 349 -13.29 -6.91 -2.70
C ALA A 349 -12.01 -7.48 -2.06
N ILE A 350 -11.49 -6.83 -1.01
CA ILE A 350 -10.27 -7.26 -0.29
C ILE A 350 -10.45 -8.68 0.23
N VAL A 351 -11.60 -8.96 0.85
CA VAL A 351 -11.93 -10.28 1.40
C VAL A 351 -11.96 -11.33 0.29
N GLN A 352 -12.72 -11.12 -0.78
CA GLN A 352 -12.91 -12.09 -1.86
C GLN A 352 -11.61 -12.42 -2.61
N GLU A 353 -10.84 -11.40 -2.96
CA GLU A 353 -9.67 -11.52 -3.84
C GLU A 353 -8.39 -11.98 -3.15
N ASN A 354 -8.32 -11.87 -1.81
CA ASN A 354 -7.11 -12.24 -1.07
C ASN A 354 -7.34 -13.37 -0.08
N PHE A 355 -8.47 -13.36 0.62
CA PHE A 355 -8.68 -14.21 1.80
C PHE A 355 -9.64 -15.37 1.54
N GLN A 356 -10.75 -15.13 0.81
CA GLN A 356 -11.72 -16.21 0.51
C GLN A 356 -11.17 -17.25 -0.46
N ASN A 357 -10.30 -16.82 -1.37
CA ASN A 357 -9.65 -17.68 -2.37
C ASN A 357 -8.33 -18.31 -1.86
N ASN A 358 -7.97 -18.10 -0.59
CA ASN A 358 -6.73 -18.58 0.05
C ASN A 358 -5.42 -18.08 -0.60
N ALA A 359 -5.45 -17.04 -1.45
CA ALA A 359 -4.26 -16.52 -2.10
C ALA A 359 -3.22 -16.02 -1.08
N TYR A 360 -3.68 -15.35 -0.01
CA TYR A 360 -2.82 -14.86 1.07
C TYR A 360 -2.04 -15.98 1.79
N GLU A 361 -2.67 -17.13 2.03
CA GLU A 361 -2.05 -18.26 2.74
C GLU A 361 -0.97 -18.89 1.86
N LYS A 362 -1.28 -19.11 0.58
CA LYS A 362 -0.29 -19.61 -0.39
C LYS A 362 0.91 -18.66 -0.47
N ARG A 363 0.65 -17.37 -0.63
CA ARG A 363 1.70 -16.35 -0.73
C ARG A 363 2.54 -16.24 0.54
N ALA A 364 1.92 -16.30 1.72
CA ALA A 364 2.63 -16.25 2.99
C ALA A 364 3.61 -17.42 3.15
N LYS A 365 3.20 -18.64 2.76
CA LYS A 365 4.07 -19.83 2.79
C LYS A 365 5.23 -19.72 1.80
N GLU A 366 5.00 -19.17 0.61
CA GLU A 366 6.05 -18.92 -0.38
C GLU A 366 7.11 -17.95 0.17
N LEU A 367 6.68 -16.80 0.70
CA LEU A 367 7.58 -15.81 1.31
C LEU A 367 8.35 -16.41 2.49
N GLN A 368 7.66 -17.13 3.38
CA GLN A 368 8.29 -17.78 4.53
C GLN A 368 9.35 -18.81 4.11
N LYS A 369 9.05 -19.64 3.10
CA LYS A 369 9.99 -20.62 2.55
C LYS A 369 11.23 -19.92 1.95
N MET A 370 11.01 -18.85 1.19
CA MET A 370 12.08 -18.09 0.55
C MET A 370 13.08 -17.52 1.56
N ILE A 371 12.59 -16.98 2.67
CA ILE A 371 13.45 -16.30 3.65
C ILE A 371 13.99 -17.21 4.75
N LYS A 372 13.46 -18.43 4.90
CA LYS A 372 13.79 -19.35 6.00
C LYS A 372 15.31 -19.55 6.19
N PRO A 373 16.13 -19.83 5.15
CA PRO A 373 17.56 -20.05 5.35
C PRO A 373 18.27 -18.82 5.95
N HIS A 374 17.85 -17.63 5.53
CA HIS A 374 18.42 -16.36 6.00
C HIS A 374 17.97 -16.02 7.42
N PHE A 375 16.69 -16.27 7.73
CA PHE A 375 16.18 -16.14 9.08
C PHE A 375 16.90 -17.09 10.05
N VAL A 376 17.08 -18.37 9.69
CA VAL A 376 17.77 -19.34 10.56
C VAL A 376 19.21 -18.91 10.83
N ALA A 377 19.92 -18.43 9.82
CA ALA A 377 21.30 -17.93 9.93
C ALA A 377 21.43 -16.61 10.71
N ASP A 378 20.34 -15.89 10.94
CA ASP A 378 20.33 -14.60 11.60
C ASP A 378 20.75 -14.72 13.09
N PRO A 379 21.90 -14.14 13.50
CA PRO A 379 22.36 -14.23 14.88
C PRO A 379 21.59 -13.32 15.85
N ASN A 380 20.83 -12.35 15.31
CA ASN A 380 20.11 -11.32 16.05
C ASN A 380 18.59 -11.42 15.85
N LYS A 381 18.06 -12.62 15.53
CA LYS A 381 16.62 -12.88 15.45
C LYS A 381 15.97 -12.88 16.84
N ASP A 382 14.77 -12.30 16.92
CA ASP A 382 13.99 -12.23 18.17
C ASP A 382 13.20 -13.52 18.46
N TYR A 383 13.02 -14.37 17.44
CA TYR A 383 12.19 -15.56 17.50
C TYR A 383 12.98 -16.82 17.16
N SER A 384 12.61 -17.94 17.76
CA SER A 384 13.21 -19.24 17.42
C SER A 384 12.78 -19.72 16.03
N GLU A 385 13.49 -20.70 15.48
CA GLU A 385 13.04 -21.35 14.24
C GLU A 385 11.67 -22.04 14.42
N ASP A 386 11.39 -22.59 15.60
CA ASP A 386 10.09 -23.22 15.90
C ASP A 386 8.94 -22.20 15.91
N ASP A 387 9.16 -21.05 16.56
CA ASP A 387 8.22 -19.92 16.53
C ASP A 387 7.96 -19.47 15.08
N PHE A 388 9.03 -19.30 14.30
CA PHE A 388 8.93 -18.94 12.89
C PHE A 388 8.11 -19.95 12.11
N ASN A 389 8.42 -21.25 12.18
CA ASN A 389 7.70 -22.29 11.44
C ASN A 389 6.19 -22.35 11.82
N LYS A 390 5.82 -22.04 13.07
CA LYS A 390 4.43 -22.04 13.55
C LYS A 390 3.69 -20.71 13.34
N SER A 391 4.42 -19.62 13.11
CA SER A 391 3.93 -18.23 13.12
C SER A 391 2.81 -17.88 12.11
N LEU A 392 2.55 -18.76 11.13
CA LEU A 392 1.42 -18.60 10.21
C LEU A 392 0.13 -19.19 10.80
N THR A 393 0.21 -20.28 11.56
CA THR A 393 -0.95 -21.10 11.96
C THR A 393 -1.21 -21.11 13.46
N SER A 394 -0.36 -20.46 14.25
CA SER A 394 -0.49 -20.47 15.71
C SER A 394 -0.04 -19.14 16.33
N THR A 395 -0.65 -18.79 17.46
CA THR A 395 -0.30 -17.61 18.23
C THR A 395 1.04 -17.82 18.92
N ILE A 396 1.97 -16.89 18.72
CA ILE A 396 3.34 -16.93 19.28
C ILE A 396 3.47 -15.92 20.42
N GLY A 397 4.29 -16.25 21.42
CA GLY A 397 4.60 -15.38 22.55
C GLY A 397 3.69 -15.56 23.77
N LYS A 398 4.24 -15.29 24.96
CA LYS A 398 3.53 -15.45 26.25
C LYS A 398 2.90 -14.14 26.74
N VAL A 399 3.71 -13.09 26.82
CA VAL A 399 3.29 -11.74 27.25
C VAL A 399 2.59 -11.03 26.11
N THR A 400 3.28 -10.87 24.99
CA THR A 400 2.70 -10.36 23.76
C THR A 400 2.29 -11.53 22.89
N LYS A 401 1.00 -11.90 22.94
CA LYS A 401 0.43 -12.96 22.10
C LYS A 401 0.20 -12.44 20.67
N ILE A 402 0.96 -12.93 19.70
CA ILE A 402 0.91 -12.50 18.30
C ILE A 402 0.17 -13.58 17.49
N PRO A 403 -1.06 -13.34 17.03
CA PRO A 403 -1.84 -14.31 16.26
C PRO A 403 -1.10 -14.80 15.02
N GLY A 404 -1.27 -16.08 14.66
CA GLY A 404 -0.84 -16.56 13.36
C GLY A 404 -1.62 -15.88 12.22
N ILE A 405 -0.98 -15.57 11.09
CA ILE A 405 -1.66 -14.90 9.96
C ILE A 405 -2.89 -15.70 9.48
N VAL A 406 -2.72 -17.00 9.27
CA VAL A 406 -3.79 -17.93 8.85
C VAL A 406 -4.77 -18.18 9.98
N GLU A 407 -4.29 -18.34 11.21
CA GLU A 407 -5.11 -18.51 12.43
C GLU A 407 -6.11 -17.34 12.60
N LEU A 408 -5.65 -16.11 12.41
CA LEU A 408 -6.49 -14.92 12.44
C LEU A 408 -7.40 -14.85 11.22
N MET A 409 -6.82 -14.90 10.02
CA MET A 409 -7.53 -14.50 8.81
C MET A 409 -8.57 -15.52 8.36
N ARG A 410 -8.41 -16.81 8.67
CA ARG A 410 -9.43 -17.82 8.38
C ARG A 410 -10.75 -17.52 9.09
N GLU A 411 -10.70 -17.35 10.41
CA GLU A 411 -11.90 -17.05 11.21
C GLU A 411 -12.42 -15.64 10.96
N ARG A 412 -11.52 -14.67 10.74
CA ARG A 412 -11.90 -13.30 10.33
C ARG A 412 -12.69 -13.30 9.03
N THR A 413 -12.25 -14.07 8.04
CA THR A 413 -12.93 -14.21 6.75
C THR A 413 -14.32 -14.83 6.90
N ASN A 414 -14.43 -15.88 7.73
CA ASN A 414 -15.70 -16.53 8.04
C ASN A 414 -16.69 -15.58 8.74
N PHE A 415 -16.19 -14.76 9.67
CA PHE A 415 -16.99 -13.74 10.35
C PHE A 415 -17.45 -12.65 9.37
N LEU A 416 -16.54 -12.09 8.57
CA LEU A 416 -16.86 -11.03 7.61
C LEU A 416 -17.92 -11.46 6.60
N LYS A 417 -17.82 -12.67 6.04
CA LYS A 417 -18.83 -13.26 5.14
C LYS A 417 -20.24 -13.28 5.72
N LYS A 418 -20.37 -13.40 7.03
CA LYS A 418 -21.64 -13.53 7.76
C LYS A 418 -22.09 -12.24 8.44
N SER A 419 -21.27 -11.19 8.37
CA SER A 419 -21.58 -9.90 9.01
C SER A 419 -22.75 -9.22 8.30
N ALA A 420 -23.61 -8.55 9.06
CA ALA A 420 -24.79 -7.84 8.54
C ALA A 420 -24.45 -6.85 7.41
N ALA A 421 -23.27 -6.23 7.47
CA ALA A 421 -22.80 -5.31 6.43
C ALA A 421 -22.48 -6.02 5.10
N LEU A 422 -21.84 -7.20 5.13
CA LEU A 422 -21.35 -7.87 3.92
C LEU A 422 -22.30 -8.90 3.33
N VAL A 423 -23.29 -9.40 4.10
CA VAL A 423 -24.31 -10.34 3.58
C VAL A 423 -25.29 -9.68 2.60
N VAL A 424 -25.39 -8.35 2.62
CA VAL A 424 -26.13 -7.60 1.61
C VAL A 424 -25.45 -7.81 0.25
N LEU A 425 -26.17 -8.43 -0.68
CA LEU A 425 -25.65 -8.74 -2.01
C LEU A 425 -25.75 -7.50 -2.91
N PRO A 426 -24.63 -7.02 -3.48
CA PRO A 426 -24.68 -5.99 -4.49
C PRO A 426 -25.17 -6.56 -5.83
N PRO A 427 -25.52 -5.69 -6.80
CA PRO A 427 -25.59 -6.10 -8.19
C PRO A 427 -24.31 -6.80 -8.64
N GLU A 428 -24.40 -7.59 -9.70
CA GLU A 428 -23.24 -8.30 -10.24
C GLU A 428 -23.12 -8.05 -11.73
N VAL A 429 -22.02 -7.40 -12.13
CA VAL A 429 -21.66 -7.25 -13.54
C VAL A 429 -21.10 -8.59 -14.04
N LYS A 430 -21.88 -9.30 -14.86
CA LYS A 430 -21.56 -10.63 -15.39
C LYS A 430 -20.63 -10.57 -16.58
N LYS A 431 -20.81 -9.56 -17.43
CA LYS A 431 -20.08 -9.38 -18.67
C LYS A 431 -20.05 -7.92 -19.07
N VAL A 432 -18.93 -7.49 -19.63
CA VAL A 432 -18.80 -6.17 -20.28
C VAL A 432 -18.28 -6.42 -21.69
N ASP A 433 -18.95 -5.85 -22.68
CA ASP A 433 -18.58 -5.95 -24.09
C ASP A 433 -18.46 -4.55 -24.71
N VAL A 434 -17.57 -4.43 -25.70
CA VAL A 434 -17.45 -3.24 -26.55
C VAL A 434 -17.76 -3.64 -27.98
N MET A 435 -18.59 -2.85 -28.66
CA MET A 435 -18.97 -3.15 -30.04
C MET A 435 -17.79 -2.93 -30.99
N ASN A 436 -17.44 -3.98 -31.74
CA ASN A 436 -16.49 -3.91 -32.86
C ASN A 436 -17.22 -3.61 -34.17
N ARG A 437 -16.49 -3.01 -35.11
CA ARG A 437 -16.96 -2.78 -36.49
C ARG A 437 -17.29 -4.12 -37.13
N LYS A 438 -18.46 -4.23 -37.76
CA LYS A 438 -18.77 -5.42 -38.56
C LYS A 438 -18.06 -5.35 -39.91
N LYS A 439 -17.78 -6.52 -40.48
CA LYS A 439 -17.13 -6.62 -41.79
C LYS A 439 -17.91 -5.83 -42.84
N PHE A 440 -17.22 -4.96 -43.58
CA PHE A 440 -17.76 -4.08 -44.63
C PHE A 440 -18.64 -2.92 -44.16
N GLU A 441 -18.72 -2.65 -42.85
CA GLU A 441 -19.35 -1.42 -42.34
C GLU A 441 -18.33 -0.27 -42.23
N THR A 442 -18.84 0.96 -42.09
CA THR A 442 -18.01 2.15 -41.85
C THR A 442 -17.30 2.08 -40.51
N ASP A 443 -16.17 2.76 -40.40
CA ASP A 443 -15.43 2.84 -39.15
C ASP A 443 -16.27 3.42 -38.01
N ILE A 444 -16.19 2.79 -36.86
CA ILE A 444 -16.74 3.23 -35.60
C ILE A 444 -15.88 4.39 -35.07
N ASN A 445 -16.55 5.50 -34.76
CA ASN A 445 -15.94 6.70 -34.19
C ASN A 445 -16.40 7.00 -32.75
N SER A 446 -17.06 6.03 -32.10
CA SER A 446 -17.55 6.14 -30.72
C SER A 446 -17.44 4.81 -29.99
N PHE A 447 -17.21 4.85 -28.68
CA PHE A 447 -17.18 3.65 -27.86
C PHE A 447 -18.61 3.26 -27.47
N MET A 448 -19.11 2.16 -28.03
CA MET A 448 -20.40 1.59 -27.66
C MET A 448 -20.16 0.43 -26.71
N ILE A 449 -20.52 0.61 -25.45
CA ILE A 449 -20.19 -0.31 -24.36
C ILE A 449 -21.48 -0.86 -23.78
N THR A 450 -21.50 -2.16 -23.55
CA THR A 450 -22.61 -2.84 -22.87
C THR A 450 -22.13 -3.59 -21.64
N ALA A 451 -22.99 -3.66 -20.62
CA ALA A 451 -22.73 -4.40 -19.39
C ALA A 451 -23.95 -5.23 -19.01
N MET A 452 -23.79 -6.55 -18.91
CA MET A 452 -24.83 -7.43 -18.39
C MET A 452 -24.78 -7.41 -16.86
N VAL A 453 -25.84 -6.96 -16.21
CA VAL A 453 -25.89 -6.75 -14.76
C VAL A 453 -27.06 -7.49 -14.14
N ASP A 454 -26.74 -8.40 -13.23
CA ASP A 454 -27.71 -9.23 -12.51
C ASP A 454 -27.97 -8.69 -11.08
N LYS A 455 -28.88 -9.33 -10.34
CA LYS A 455 -29.27 -9.04 -8.96
C LYS A 455 -29.94 -7.66 -8.80
N LYS A 456 -30.82 -7.36 -9.76
CA LYS A 456 -31.75 -6.22 -9.75
C LYS A 456 -31.03 -4.87 -9.49
N PRO A 457 -30.09 -4.48 -10.37
CA PRO A 457 -29.54 -3.14 -10.34
C PRO A 457 -30.67 -2.10 -10.45
N LYS A 458 -30.48 -0.97 -9.78
CA LYS A 458 -31.33 0.23 -9.93
C LYS A 458 -30.63 1.32 -10.72
N LYS A 459 -29.32 1.37 -10.63
CA LYS A 459 -28.47 2.36 -11.29
C LYS A 459 -27.23 1.66 -11.79
N VAL A 460 -26.91 1.86 -13.07
CA VAL A 460 -25.68 1.39 -13.69
C VAL A 460 -25.01 2.58 -14.35
N LYS A 461 -23.76 2.85 -13.99
CA LYS A 461 -22.95 3.90 -14.60
C LYS A 461 -21.62 3.35 -15.08
N ILE A 462 -21.09 3.99 -16.10
CA ILE A 462 -19.71 3.82 -16.52
C ILE A 462 -18.90 5.00 -16.01
N CYS A 463 -17.75 4.71 -15.43
CA CYS A 463 -16.74 5.70 -15.11
C CYS A 463 -15.60 5.54 -16.10
N TYR A 464 -15.23 6.59 -16.83
CA TYR A 464 -14.28 6.50 -17.95
C TYR A 464 -13.33 7.72 -18.05
N ARG A 465 -12.21 7.53 -18.73
CA ARG A 465 -11.23 8.59 -19.05
C ARG A 465 -10.48 8.27 -20.34
N TYR A 466 -9.95 9.30 -20.99
CA TYR A 466 -9.22 9.15 -22.27
C TYR A 466 -7.70 9.04 -22.11
N ASN A 467 -7.17 9.26 -20.91
CA ASN A 467 -5.76 9.06 -20.58
C ASN A 467 -5.58 8.60 -19.13
N SER A 468 -4.49 7.90 -18.85
CA SER A 468 -4.26 7.24 -17.54
C SER A 468 -4.01 8.21 -16.37
N THR A 469 -3.80 9.50 -16.66
CA THR A 469 -3.55 10.55 -15.66
C THR A 469 -4.76 11.42 -15.39
N ALA A 470 -5.78 11.38 -16.24
CA ALA A 470 -6.99 12.17 -16.09
C ALA A 470 -7.90 11.62 -14.98
N PRO A 471 -8.70 12.50 -14.34
CA PRO A 471 -9.79 12.05 -13.51
C PRO A 471 -10.82 11.28 -14.34
N PHE A 472 -11.47 10.31 -13.71
CA PHE A 472 -12.61 9.62 -14.32
C PHE A 472 -13.81 10.56 -14.41
N MET A 473 -14.43 10.60 -15.58
CA MET A 473 -15.78 11.12 -15.81
C MET A 473 -16.80 10.01 -15.60
N GLU A 474 -18.07 10.35 -15.43
CA GLU A 474 -19.14 9.37 -15.26
C GLU A 474 -20.35 9.68 -16.14
N THR A 475 -21.02 8.63 -16.62
CA THR A 475 -22.33 8.73 -17.26
C THR A 475 -23.16 7.48 -17.01
N TRP A 476 -24.49 7.61 -17.09
CA TRP A 476 -25.42 6.51 -16.89
C TRP A 476 -25.43 5.57 -18.09
N MET A 477 -25.63 4.28 -17.82
CA MET A 477 -25.94 3.27 -18.83
C MET A 477 -27.45 2.98 -18.76
N ALA A 478 -28.08 2.79 -19.91
CA ALA A 478 -29.53 2.57 -20.03
C ALA A 478 -29.84 1.09 -20.33
N ASP A 479 -30.98 0.60 -19.84
CA ASP A 479 -31.60 -0.68 -20.22
C ASP A 479 -33.00 -0.35 -20.76
N ASP A 480 -33.03 0.31 -21.91
CA ASP A 480 -34.16 0.98 -22.56
C ASP A 480 -34.53 0.42 -23.94
N GLY A 481 -33.84 -0.63 -24.40
CA GLY A 481 -34.02 -1.15 -25.77
C GLY A 481 -33.39 -0.24 -26.84
N ALA A 482 -32.70 0.83 -26.42
CA ALA A 482 -31.88 1.71 -27.24
C ALA A 482 -30.40 1.59 -26.81
N HIS A 483 -29.50 2.44 -27.29
CA HIS A 483 -28.08 2.40 -26.87
C HIS A 483 -27.34 1.04 -27.04
N ASN A 484 -27.84 0.19 -27.95
CA ASN A 484 -27.34 -1.17 -28.23
C ASN A 484 -27.49 -2.18 -27.07
N ASP A 485 -28.45 -1.99 -26.19
CA ASP A 485 -28.75 -2.87 -25.05
C ASP A 485 -29.79 -3.98 -25.36
N LYS A 486 -30.13 -4.17 -26.64
CA LYS A 486 -31.12 -5.14 -27.13
C LYS A 486 -32.57 -4.83 -26.73
N ARG A 487 -33.05 -5.36 -25.60
CA ARG A 487 -34.46 -5.27 -25.21
C ARG A 487 -34.54 -4.59 -23.85
N GLU A 488 -35.46 -3.65 -23.73
CA GLU A 488 -35.77 -3.00 -22.46
C GLU A 488 -36.05 -4.02 -21.34
N GLY A 489 -35.36 -3.85 -20.22
CA GLY A 489 -35.50 -4.65 -19.01
C GLY A 489 -34.88 -6.04 -19.08
N ASP A 490 -33.99 -6.31 -20.04
CA ASP A 490 -33.31 -7.59 -20.16
C ASP A 490 -32.03 -7.72 -19.30
N GLY A 491 -31.67 -6.64 -18.59
CA GLY A 491 -30.51 -6.55 -17.71
C GLY A 491 -29.19 -6.32 -18.45
N LEU A 492 -29.22 -6.12 -19.77
CA LEU A 492 -28.12 -5.54 -20.53
C LEU A 492 -28.25 -4.03 -20.49
N TYR A 493 -27.18 -3.35 -20.07
CA TYR A 493 -27.13 -1.89 -20.03
C TYR A 493 -26.20 -1.39 -21.13
N GLY A 494 -26.58 -0.37 -21.88
CA GLY A 494 -25.83 0.21 -23.00
C GLY A 494 -25.47 1.68 -22.79
N VAL A 495 -24.36 2.11 -23.39
CA VAL A 495 -23.94 3.52 -23.46
C VAL A 495 -23.10 3.78 -24.71
N VAL A 496 -23.22 5.00 -25.24
CA VAL A 496 -22.38 5.48 -26.35
C VAL A 496 -21.54 6.65 -25.86
N ILE A 497 -20.21 6.52 -25.90
CA ILE A 497 -19.25 7.56 -25.52
C ILE A 497 -18.54 8.05 -26.77
N LYS A 498 -18.70 9.33 -27.08
CA LYS A 498 -17.98 9.98 -28.19
C LYS A 498 -16.63 10.49 -27.67
N PRO A 499 -15.51 10.11 -28.28
CA PRO A 499 -14.20 10.60 -27.89
C PRO A 499 -14.13 12.13 -27.98
N GLU A 500 -13.39 12.73 -27.05
CA GLU A 500 -13.08 14.16 -27.10
C GLU A 500 -11.81 14.40 -27.92
N GLY A 501 -11.90 15.29 -28.91
CA GLY A 501 -10.77 15.62 -29.77
C GLY A 501 -10.25 14.41 -30.54
N SER A 502 -8.94 14.15 -30.41
CA SER A 502 -8.24 13.02 -31.05
C SER A 502 -8.07 11.81 -30.12
N ALA A 503 -8.88 11.69 -29.06
CA ALA A 503 -8.78 10.55 -28.15
C ALA A 503 -9.12 9.24 -28.87
N ASP A 504 -8.18 8.30 -28.85
CA ASP A 504 -8.35 6.96 -29.44
C ASP A 504 -8.50 5.86 -28.38
N MET A 505 -8.11 6.13 -27.12
CA MET A 505 -8.18 5.18 -26.01
C MET A 505 -9.28 5.54 -25.03
N LEU A 506 -9.93 4.53 -24.48
CA LEU A 506 -10.82 4.64 -23.33
C LEU A 506 -10.35 3.69 -22.22
N GLU A 507 -10.11 4.22 -21.02
CA GLU A 507 -10.00 3.44 -19.79
C GLU A 507 -11.29 3.60 -19.00
N TYR A 508 -11.89 2.50 -18.52
CA TYR A 508 -13.19 2.55 -17.87
C TYR A 508 -13.45 1.41 -16.89
N TYR A 509 -14.46 1.60 -16.05
CA TYR A 509 -15.02 0.57 -15.18
C TYR A 509 -16.52 0.79 -15.00
N ILE A 510 -17.22 -0.28 -14.63
CA ILE A 510 -18.66 -0.26 -14.42
C ILE A 510 -18.96 -0.18 -12.93
N VAL A 511 -19.94 0.65 -12.57
CA VAL A 511 -20.49 0.74 -11.22
C VAL A 511 -21.96 0.37 -11.28
N ALA A 512 -22.35 -0.62 -10.50
CA ALA A 512 -23.75 -1.04 -10.40
C ALA A 512 -24.23 -0.97 -8.96
N GLU A 513 -25.37 -0.33 -8.76
CA GLU A 513 -25.96 -0.05 -7.45
C GLU A 513 -27.40 -0.58 -7.39
N ASN A 514 -27.74 -1.21 -6.26
CA ASN A 514 -29.12 -1.41 -5.81
C ASN A 514 -29.35 -0.55 -4.54
N PRO A 515 -30.58 -0.47 -3.98
CA PRO A 515 -30.85 0.43 -2.86
C PRO A 515 -29.94 0.22 -1.64
N ALA A 516 -29.41 -0.99 -1.44
CA ALA A 516 -28.67 -1.38 -0.25
C ALA A 516 -27.15 -1.54 -0.47
N ALA A 517 -26.67 -1.68 -1.71
CA ALA A 517 -25.28 -1.99 -1.98
C ALA A 517 -24.81 -1.58 -3.38
N ILE A 518 -23.50 -1.39 -3.50
CA ILE A 518 -22.79 -1.02 -4.73
C ILE A 518 -21.73 -2.07 -5.07
N SER A 519 -21.43 -2.21 -6.36
CA SER A 519 -20.38 -3.07 -6.91
C SER A 519 -19.60 -2.33 -7.99
N TYR A 520 -18.37 -2.78 -8.20
CA TYR A 520 -17.45 -2.25 -9.19
C TYR A 520 -16.94 -3.39 -10.06
N TYR A 521 -16.80 -3.16 -11.36
CA TYR A 521 -16.22 -4.11 -12.28
C TYR A 521 -15.19 -3.45 -13.21
N PRO A 522 -13.92 -3.87 -13.15
CA PRO A 522 -13.35 -4.76 -12.13
C PRO A 522 -13.33 -4.09 -10.76
N SER A 523 -13.25 -4.88 -9.69
CA SER A 523 -13.28 -4.39 -8.30
C SER A 523 -12.04 -3.58 -7.91
N ASN A 524 -10.91 -3.80 -8.57
CA ASN A 524 -9.66 -3.04 -8.45
C ASN A 524 -9.48 -2.01 -9.60
N TYR A 525 -10.60 -1.39 -10.01
CA TYR A 525 -10.72 -0.46 -11.14
C TYR A 525 -9.68 0.67 -11.18
N MET A 526 -9.13 1.09 -10.04
CA MET A 526 -8.10 2.13 -9.99
C MET A 526 -6.76 1.71 -10.64
N TYR A 527 -6.44 0.41 -10.67
CA TYR A 527 -5.16 -0.11 -11.16
C TYR A 527 -5.29 -0.96 -12.41
N THR A 528 -6.42 -1.65 -12.56
CA THR A 528 -6.68 -2.45 -13.77
C THR A 528 -8.04 -2.07 -14.35
N PRO A 529 -8.26 -0.81 -14.78
CA PRO A 529 -9.46 -0.47 -15.52
C PRO A 529 -9.52 -1.28 -16.82
N LEU A 530 -10.73 -1.51 -17.32
CA LEU A 530 -10.93 -2.03 -18.68
C LEU A 530 -10.39 -1.00 -19.67
N LYS A 531 -9.83 -1.48 -20.80
CA LYS A 531 -9.25 -0.63 -21.83
C LYS A 531 -9.73 -1.06 -23.21
N THR A 532 -9.95 -0.09 -24.08
CA THR A 532 -10.25 -0.31 -25.51
C THR A 532 -9.75 0.87 -26.33
N THR A 533 -9.48 0.65 -27.61
CA THR A 533 -9.13 1.72 -28.55
C THR A 533 -10.00 1.71 -29.80
N LEU A 534 -10.27 2.85 -30.46
CA LEU A 534 -11.01 2.83 -31.74
C LEU A 534 -10.22 2.09 -32.81
N ALA A 535 -8.89 2.17 -32.77
CA ALA A 535 -8.02 1.38 -33.63
C ALA A 535 -8.23 -0.14 -33.48
N GLU A 536 -8.47 -0.65 -32.27
CA GLU A 536 -8.82 -2.07 -32.06
C GLU A 536 -10.24 -2.39 -32.52
N LEU A 537 -11.20 -1.51 -32.24
CA LEU A 537 -12.60 -1.72 -32.60
C LEU A 537 -12.85 -1.70 -34.11
N ASN A 538 -11.98 -1.03 -34.88
CA ASN A 538 -12.05 -0.93 -36.33
C ASN A 538 -11.18 -1.93 -37.09
N LYS A 539 -10.56 -2.90 -36.42
CA LYS A 539 -9.95 -4.06 -37.09
C LYS A 539 -11.07 -4.99 -37.55
#